data_AF-A0A845FUR3-F1
#
_entry.id   AF-A0A845FUR3-F1
#
_cell.length_a   1.000
_cell.length_b   1.000
_cell.length_c   1.000
_cell.angle_alpha   90.00
_cell.angle_beta   90.00
_cell.angle_gamma   90.00
#
_symmetry.space_group_name_H-M   'P 1'
#
loop_
_entity.id
_entity.type
_entity.pdbx_description
1 polymer ?
#
loop_
_entity_poly.entity_id
_entity_poly.type
_entity_poly.pdbx_seq_one_letter_code
_entity_poly.pdbx_strand_id
1 'polypeptide(L)' 'MSQAEELYRKNCKVCHAQGINGAPIVGNQKMWGPRAAQGVDVLVEHAVNGFGLMPPRGGSALTDEEIRKVVEYYLSQLQ' A
#
# COMPACT_ATOMS: atom_id res chain seq x y z
N MET A 1 -15.84 4.75 7.47
CA MET A 1 -14.60 4.81 6.68
C MET A 1 -13.49 5.29 7.60
N SER A 2 -12.34 4.62 7.59
CA SER A 2 -11.16 5.06 8.35
C SER A 2 -10.37 6.11 7.59
N GLN A 3 -9.49 6.85 8.28
CA GLN A 3 -8.54 7.76 7.63
C GLN A 3 -7.68 7.02 6.60
N ALA A 4 -7.21 5.81 6.93
CA ALA A 4 -6.39 4.99 6.03
C ALA A 4 -7.14 4.60 4.73
N GLU A 5 -8.42 4.28 4.84
CA GLU A 5 -9.27 3.98 3.69
C GLU A 5 -9.43 5.21 2.77
N GLU A 6 -9.61 6.41 3.34
CA GLU A 6 -9.67 7.65 2.57
C GLU A 6 -8.35 7.95 1.86
N LEU A 7 -7.23 7.81 2.57
CA LEU A 7 -5.89 7.98 2.01
C LEU A 7 -5.61 7.00 0.87
N TYR A 8 -5.97 5.73 1.04
CA TYR A 8 -5.94 4.74 -0.03
C TYR A 8 -6.76 5.19 -1.23
N ARG A 9 -8.03 5.57 -1.02
CA ARG A 9 -8.95 5.96 -2.10
C ARG A 9 -8.43 7.17 -2.88
N LYS A 10 -7.83 8.15 -2.20
CA LYS A 10 -7.34 9.39 -2.80
C LYS A 10 -6.00 9.21 -3.53
N ASN A 11 -5.10 8.40 -3.00
CA ASN A 11 -3.70 8.38 -3.47
C ASN A 11 -3.30 7.05 -4.12
N CYS A 12 -3.76 5.91 -3.59
CA CYS A 12 -3.17 4.61 -3.89
C CYS A 12 -4.08 3.72 -4.74
N LYS A 13 -5.40 3.96 -4.69
CA LYS A 13 -6.44 3.17 -5.38
C LYS A 13 -6.22 3.08 -6.88
N VAL A 14 -5.72 4.15 -7.50
CA VAL A 14 -5.50 4.20 -8.96
C VAL A 14 -4.69 3.00 -9.45
N CYS A 15 -3.63 2.61 -8.73
CA CYS A 15 -2.81 1.46 -9.11
C CYS A 15 -3.26 0.17 -8.42
N HIS A 16 -3.58 0.24 -7.11
CA HIS A 16 -3.75 -0.96 -6.29
C HIS A 16 -5.17 -1.55 -6.28
N ALA A 17 -6.17 -0.89 -6.89
CA ALA A 17 -7.50 -1.48 -7.01
C ALA A 17 -7.57 -2.54 -8.12
N GLN A 18 -6.83 -2.36 -9.21
CA GLN A 18 -6.89 -3.20 -10.41
C GLN A 18 -5.53 -3.79 -10.81
N GLY A 19 -4.46 -3.43 -10.09
CA GLY A 19 -3.12 -3.93 -10.33
C GLY A 19 -2.46 -3.33 -11.57
N ILE A 20 -2.64 -2.03 -11.78
CA ILE A 20 -2.00 -1.31 -12.89
C ILE A 20 -0.48 -1.54 -12.84
N ASN A 21 0.10 -1.89 -13.99
CA ASN A 21 1.53 -2.20 -14.13
C ASN A 21 2.06 -3.26 -13.15
N GLY A 22 1.20 -4.19 -12.72
CA GLY A 22 1.56 -5.25 -11.78
C GLY A 22 1.55 -4.82 -10.31
N ALA A 23 0.96 -3.66 -9.97
CA ALA A 23 0.77 -3.27 -8.58
C ALA A 23 0.00 -4.36 -7.81
N PRO A 24 0.38 -4.68 -6.56
CA PRO A 24 -0.32 -5.69 -5.78
C PRO A 24 -1.74 -5.24 -5.44
N ILE A 25 -2.74 -6.00 -5.88
CA ILE A 25 -4.16 -5.67 -5.69
C ILE A 25 -4.52 -5.80 -4.21
N VAL A 26 -5.08 -4.76 -3.59
CA VAL A 26 -5.51 -4.79 -2.19
C VAL A 26 -6.53 -5.91 -1.97
N GLY A 27 -6.38 -6.67 -0.88
CA GLY A 27 -7.23 -7.82 -0.56
C GLY A 27 -6.88 -9.11 -1.32
N ASN A 28 -5.97 -9.07 -2.30
CA ASN A 28 -5.52 -10.29 -2.98
C ASN A 28 -4.50 -11.05 -2.13
N GLN A 29 -4.95 -12.08 -1.41
CA GLN A 29 -4.09 -12.92 -0.56
C GLN A 29 -2.91 -13.55 -1.29
N LYS A 30 -3.06 -13.95 -2.57
CA LYS A 30 -1.97 -14.55 -3.34
C LYS A 30 -0.85 -13.55 -3.61
N MET A 31 -1.19 -12.30 -3.90
CA MET A 31 -0.21 -11.23 -4.12
C MET A 31 0.39 -10.73 -2.80
N TRP A 32 -0.40 -10.67 -1.73
CA TRP A 32 0.01 -10.08 -0.46
C TRP A 32 0.63 -11.05 0.54
N GLY A 33 0.39 -12.35 0.46
CA GLY A 33 0.95 -13.33 1.42
C GLY A 33 2.48 -13.22 1.59
N PRO A 34 3.27 -13.32 0.51
CA PRO A 34 4.73 -13.16 0.58
C PRO A 34 5.20 -11.75 0.96
N ARG A 35 4.35 -10.73 0.76
CA ARG A 35 4.65 -9.33 1.10
C ARG A 35 4.40 -9.07 2.58
N ALA A 36 3.27 -9.53 3.10
CA ALA A 36 2.92 -9.48 4.51
C ALA A 36 3.96 -10.21 5.37
N ALA A 37 4.53 -11.32 4.87
CA ALA A 37 5.60 -12.05 5.53
C ALA A 37 6.90 -11.25 5.72
N GLN A 38 7.12 -10.15 4.96
CA GLN A 38 8.27 -9.27 5.13
C GLN A 38 8.10 -8.32 6.33
N GLY A 39 6.89 -8.19 6.86
CA GLY A 39 6.56 -7.30 7.97
C GLY A 39 6.19 -5.88 7.53
N VAL A 40 5.50 -5.16 8.42
CA VAL A 40 4.97 -3.81 8.14
C VAL A 40 6.09 -2.81 7.84
N ASP A 41 7.20 -2.86 8.58
CA ASP A 41 8.27 -1.86 8.46
C ASP A 41 8.92 -1.87 7.08
N VAL A 42 9.18 -3.07 6.52
CA VAL A 42 9.72 -3.22 5.16
C VAL A 42 8.74 -2.70 4.11
N LEU A 43 7.45 -2.99 4.27
CA LEU A 43 6.42 -2.50 3.35
C LEU A 43 6.29 -0.97 3.40
N VAL A 44 6.42 -0.37 4.58
CA VAL A 44 6.42 1.08 4.76
C VAL A 44 7.66 1.70 4.13
N GLU A 45 8.84 1.13 4.34
CA GLU A 45 10.08 1.61 3.73
C GLU A 45 9.99 1.63 2.20
N HIS A 46 9.54 0.54 1.59
CA HIS A 46 9.30 0.48 0.14
C HIS A 46 8.27 1.52 -0.33
N ALA A 47 7.19 1.74 0.43
CA ALA A 47 6.16 2.71 0.07
C ALA A 47 6.65 4.16 0.20
N VAL A 48 7.45 4.47 1.21
CA VAL A 48 8.02 5.81 1.44
C VAL A 48 9.07 6.11 0.38
N ASN A 49 10.02 5.20 0.16
CA ASN A 49 11.15 5.41 -0.74
C ASN A 49 10.83 5.13 -2.22
N GLY A 50 9.72 4.43 -2.49
CA GLY A 50 9.40 3.92 -3.82
C GLY A 50 10.04 2.55 -4.06
N PHE A 51 9.40 1.73 -4.89
CA PHE A 51 9.85 0.37 -5.17
C PHE A 51 9.38 -0.10 -6.55
N GLY A 52 10.33 -0.47 -7.41
CA GLY A 52 10.04 -0.84 -8.80
C GLY A 52 9.39 0.32 -9.55
N LEU A 53 8.15 0.12 -10.01
CA LEU A 53 7.35 1.14 -10.70
C LEU A 53 6.50 2.01 -9.76
N MET A 54 6.48 1.70 -8.46
CA MET A 54 5.79 2.54 -7.47
C MET A 54 6.66 3.76 -7.14
N PRO A 55 6.21 5.00 -7.40
CA PRO A 55 6.96 6.20 -7.07
C PRO A 55 7.09 6.37 -5.54
N PRO A 56 8.09 7.14 -5.07
CA PRO A 56 8.20 7.51 -3.66
C PRO A 56 6.88 8.06 -3.12
N ARG A 57 6.47 7.57 -1.94
CA ARG A 57 5.20 7.91 -1.28
C ARG A 57 3.96 7.70 -2.16
N GLY A 58 4.03 6.80 -3.15
CA GLY A 58 2.95 6.62 -4.13
C GLY A 58 2.64 7.88 -4.95
N GLY A 59 3.59 8.82 -5.07
CA GLY A 59 3.39 10.10 -5.76
C GLY A 59 2.55 11.11 -4.97
N SER A 60 2.35 10.86 -3.68
CA SER A 60 1.57 11.72 -2.78
C SER A 60 2.46 12.56 -1.86
N ALA A 61 1.85 13.54 -1.19
CA ALA A 61 2.49 14.32 -0.14
C ALA A 61 2.25 13.74 1.28
N LEU A 62 1.89 12.45 1.37
CA LEU A 62 1.61 11.81 2.65
C LEU A 62 2.85 11.71 3.52
N THR A 63 2.64 11.83 4.83
CA THR A 63 3.67 11.56 5.83
C THR A 63 3.96 10.05 5.94
N ASP A 64 5.11 9.71 6.50
CA ASP A 64 5.48 8.30 6.70
C ASP A 64 4.50 7.58 7.65
N GLU A 65 3.91 8.30 8.62
CA GLU A 65 2.85 7.78 9.50
C GLU A 65 1.56 7.48 8.73
N GLU A 66 1.15 8.37 7.82
CA GLU A 66 0.00 8.16 6.95
C GLU A 66 0.20 6.98 6.00
N ILE A 67 1.42 6.82 5.47
CA ILE A 67 1.78 5.66 4.65
C ILE A 67 1.70 4.38 5.47
N ARG A 68 2.21 4.37 6.71
CA ARG A 68 2.09 3.22 7.62
C ARG A 68 0.64 2.82 7.83
N LYS A 69 -0.25 3.78 8.11
CA LYS A 69 -1.70 3.53 8.26
C LYS A 69 -2.31 2.89 7.01
N VAL A 70 -1.90 3.32 5.81
CA VAL A 70 -2.37 2.72 4.54
C VAL A 70 -1.85 1.30 4.35
N VAL A 71 -0.58 1.02 4.69
CA VAL A 71 -0.01 -0.33 4.64
C VAL A 71 -0.74 -1.26 5.60
N GLU A 72 -0.99 -0.83 6.83
CA GLU A 72 -1.76 -1.60 7.82
C GLU A 72 -3.20 -1.85 7.35
N TYR A 73 -3.82 -0.84 6.71
CA TYR A 73 -5.12 -1.01 6.07
C TYR A 73 -5.08 -2.09 4.99
N TYR A 74 -4.05 -2.15 4.15
CA TYR A 74 -3.94 -3.20 3.13
C TYR A 74 -3.85 -4.59 3.73
N LEU A 75 -3.07 -4.74 4.80
CA LEU A 75 -2.91 -6.01 5.51
C LEU A 75 -4.20 -6.43 6.21
N SER A 76 -4.99 -5.49 6.74
CA SER A 76 -6.28 -5.80 7.34
C SER A 76 -7.32 -6.27 6.33
N GLN A 77 -7.17 -5.93 5.04
CA GLN A 77 -8.04 -6.44 3.97
C GLN A 77 -7.74 -7.89 3.57
N LEU A 78 -6.73 -8.55 4.17
CA LEU A 78 -6.38 -9.94 3.89
C LEU A 78 -7.08 -10.95 4.82
N GLN A 79 -7.83 -10.43 5.80
CA GLN A 79 -8.59 -11.22 6.78
C GLN A 79 -9.89 -11.77 6.17
#